data_AF-A0A846BQQ3-F1
#
_entry.id   AF-A0A846BQQ3-F1
#
_cell.length_a   1.000
_cell.length_b   1.000
_cell.length_c   1.000
_cell.angle_alpha   90.00
_cell.angle_beta   90.00
_cell.angle_gamma   90.00
#
_symmetry.space_group_name_H-M   'P 1'
#
loop_
_entity.id
_entity.type
_entity.pdbx_description
1 polymer ?
#
loop_
_entity_poly.entity_id
_entity_poly.type
_entity_poly.pdbx_seq_one_letter_code
_entity_poly.pdbx_strand_id
1 'polypeptide(L)'
;MAERYLNNKDLMEATGIHLVTISKLKNSQEMPERLERATLDKLCTALKCQPGDLMSWEPDLGTIESFSANHQENKDKKHHCSAIDILDELPGQRLFKTSEEADQYLQEERSKWEN
;
A
#
# COMPACT_ATOMS: atom_id res chain seq x y z
N MET A 1 6.17 5.67 19.08
CA MET A 1 5.47 6.83 19.70
C MET A 1 4.12 7.12 19.03
N ALA A 2 3.40 6.09 18.57
CA ALA A 2 2.03 6.22 18.03
C ALA A 2 1.31 4.87 18.21
N GLU A 3 1.32 4.34 19.44
CA GLU A 3 0.67 3.05 19.80
C GLU A 3 -0.85 3.16 19.88
N ARG A 4 -1.45 4.08 19.12
CA ARG A 4 -2.88 4.24 19.05
C ARG A 4 -3.29 3.85 17.65
N TYR A 5 -3.69 2.60 17.49
CA TYR A 5 -4.50 2.12 16.38
C TYR A 5 -5.89 2.81 16.43
N LEU A 6 -5.92 4.14 16.36
CA LEU A 6 -7.16 4.90 16.25
C LEU A 6 -7.70 4.66 14.85
N ASN A 7 -8.91 4.11 14.80
CA ASN A 7 -9.59 3.94 13.53
C ASN A 7 -9.99 5.33 13.01
N ASN A 8 -10.10 5.50 11.70
CA ASN A 8 -10.55 6.76 11.09
C ASN A 8 -11.93 7.18 11.63
N LYS A 9 -12.76 6.21 12.05
CA LYS A 9 -14.05 6.44 12.70
C LYS A 9 -13.89 7.08 14.10
N ASP A 10 -12.95 6.58 14.90
CA ASP A 10 -12.69 7.10 16.24
C ASP A 10 -12.09 8.51 16.16
N LEU A 11 -11.24 8.76 15.17
CA LEU A 11 -10.68 10.08 14.89
C LEU A 11 -11.77 11.06 14.45
N MET A 12 -12.74 10.63 13.64
CA MET A 12 -13.90 11.42 13.25
C MET A 12 -14.72 11.83 14.47
N GLU A 13 -15.00 10.90 15.39
CA GLU A 13 -15.76 11.20 16.61
C GLU A 13 -15.00 12.15 17.53
N ALA A 14 -13.69 11.95 17.72
CA ALA A 14 -12.86 12.79 18.57
C ALA A 14 -12.66 14.21 18.04
N THR A 15 -12.58 14.38 16.71
CA THR A 15 -12.28 15.67 16.07
C THR A 15 -13.50 16.39 15.51
N GLY A 16 -14.60 15.68 15.28
CA GLY A 16 -15.76 16.19 14.55
C GLY A 16 -15.49 16.47 13.07
N ILE A 17 -14.41 15.93 12.50
CA ILE A 17 -14.06 16.08 11.08
C ILE A 17 -14.67 14.92 10.30
N HIS A 18 -15.26 15.21 9.14
CA HIS A 18 -15.87 14.17 8.30
C HIS A 18 -14.88 13.07 7.89
N LEU A 19 -15.34 11.81 7.88
CA LEU A 19 -14.52 10.63 7.59
C LEU A 19 -13.77 10.71 6.25
N VAL A 20 -14.41 11.27 5.22
CA VAL A 20 -13.81 11.45 3.89
C VAL A 20 -12.62 12.41 3.96
N THR A 21 -12.73 13.49 4.73
CA THR A 21 -11.65 14.47 4.90
C THR A 21 -10.48 13.89 5.67
N ILE A 22 -10.75 13.13 6.73
CA ILE A 22 -9.71 12.40 7.48
C ILE A 22 -8.99 11.40 6.57
N SER A 23 -9.74 10.65 5.76
CA SER A 23 -9.16 9.68 4.82
C SER A 23 -8.26 10.34 3.77
N LYS A 24 -8.65 11.52 3.27
CA LYS A 24 -7.80 12.32 2.38
C LYS A 24 -6.53 12.76 3.11
N LEU A 25 -6.65 13.45 4.24
CA LEU A 25 -5.50 13.91 5.04
C LEU A 25 -4.53 12.78 5.43
N LYS A 26 -5.04 11.55 5.64
CA LYS A 26 -4.23 10.38 6.00
C LYS A 26 -3.54 9.70 4.82
N ASN A 27 -4.23 9.58 3.66
CA ASN A 27 -3.78 8.70 2.58
C ASN A 27 -3.28 9.46 1.34
N SER A 28 -3.69 10.70 1.12
CA SER A 28 -3.16 11.50 0.01
C SER A 28 -2.00 12.37 0.52
N GLN A 29 -0.87 12.34 -0.18
CA GLN A 29 0.20 13.35 -0.08
C GLN A 29 -0.32 14.77 -0.40
N GLU A 30 -1.54 14.87 -0.95
CA GLU A 30 -2.22 16.12 -1.21
C GLU A 30 -2.81 16.71 0.08
N MET A 31 -2.09 17.67 0.65
CA MET A 31 -2.61 18.56 1.67
C MET A 31 -3.66 19.49 1.05
N PRO A 32 -4.79 19.80 1.73
CA PRO A 32 -5.73 20.79 1.24
C PRO A 32 -5.04 22.16 1.10
N GLU A 33 -5.45 22.94 0.10
CA GLU A 33 -4.98 24.31 -0.15
C GLU A 33 -5.06 25.20 1.11
N ARG A 34 -6.08 24.95 1.95
CA ARG A 34 -6.24 25.63 3.24
C ARG A 34 -6.51 24.61 4.35
N LEU A 35 -5.59 24.51 5.31
CA LEU A 35 -5.84 23.83 6.58
C LEU A 35 -6.11 24.86 7.69
N GLU A 36 -7.29 24.78 8.30
CA GLU A 36 -7.62 25.67 9.40
C GLU A 36 -6.87 25.26 10.67
N ARG A 37 -6.34 26.25 11.40
CA ARG A 37 -5.65 26.04 12.67
C ARG A 37 -6.49 25.24 13.67
N ALA A 38 -7.79 25.49 13.72
CA ALA A 38 -8.70 24.77 14.61
C ALA A 38 -8.80 23.27 14.27
N THR A 39 -8.68 22.91 12.99
CA THR A 39 -8.69 21.53 12.52
C THR A 39 -7.39 20.81 12.89
N LEU A 40 -6.25 21.49 12.68
CA LEU A 40 -4.94 20.96 13.07
C LEU A 40 -4.85 20.75 14.59
N ASP A 41 -5.32 21.70 15.39
CA ASP A 41 -5.30 21.62 16.86
C ASP A 41 -6.12 20.44 17.40
N LYS A 42 -7.30 20.21 16.83
CA LYS A 42 -8.13 19.03 17.15
C LYS A 42 -7.42 17.71 16.82
N LEU A 43 -6.76 17.65 15.66
CA LEU A 43 -5.99 16.47 15.24
C LEU A 43 -4.80 16.23 16.18
N CYS A 44 -4.01 17.28 16.47
CA CYS A 44 -2.88 17.22 17.39
C CYS A 44 -3.31 16.82 18.80
N THR A 45 -4.46 17.32 19.27
CA THR A 45 -5.02 16.95 20.58
C THR A 45 -5.47 15.49 20.61
N ALA A 46 -6.17 15.01 19.57
CA ALA A 46 -6.63 13.63 19.47
C ALA A 46 -5.48 12.62 19.36
N LEU A 47 -4.43 12.97 18.60
CA LEU A 47 -3.25 12.14 18.37
C LEU A 47 -2.16 12.34 19.44
N LYS A 48 -2.28 13.37 20.27
CA LYS A 48 -1.26 13.82 21.24
C LYS A 48 0.10 14.04 20.59
N CYS A 49 0.13 14.68 19.43
CA CYS A 49 1.34 15.01 18.69
C CYS A 49 1.51 16.52 18.53
N GLN A 50 2.71 16.95 18.14
CA GLN A 50 2.97 18.33 17.74
C GLN A 50 2.70 18.50 16.23
N PRO A 51 2.37 19.72 15.76
CA PRO A 51 2.16 19.97 14.33
C PRO A 51 3.40 19.67 13.49
N GLY A 52 4.60 19.86 14.06
CA GLY A 52 5.87 19.50 13.40
C GLY A 52 6.08 17.98 13.25
N ASP A 53 5.39 17.15 14.05
CA ASP A 53 5.43 15.70 13.88
C ASP A 53 4.55 15.24 12.70
N LEU A 54 3.63 16.09 12.23
CA LEU A 54 2.63 15.75 11.21
C LEU A 54 2.96 16.36 9.85
N MET A 55 3.77 17.41 9.79
CA MET A 55 4.02 18.20 8.58
C MET A 55 5.50 18.51 8.40
N SER A 56 6.03 18.19 7.22
CA SER A 56 7.34 18.62 6.72
C SER A 56 7.13 19.48 5.48
N TRP A 57 7.98 20.51 5.31
CA TRP A 57 8.01 21.25 4.06
C TRP A 57 8.91 20.50 3.08
N GLU A 58 8.32 20.01 2.00
CA GLU A 58 9.04 19.36 0.91
C GLU A 58 9.06 20.32 -0.29
N PRO A 59 10.24 20.64 -0.85
CA PRO A 59 10.31 21.40 -2.10
C PRO A 59 9.69 20.56 -3.23
N ASP A 60 8.89 21.21 -4.08
CA ASP A 60 8.33 20.62 -5.30
C ASP A 60 9.44 20.40 -6.34
N LEU A 61 10.26 19.38 -6.09
CA LEU A 61 11.27 18.89 -7.02
C LEU A 61 10.56 17.88 -7.92
N GLY A 62 9.99 18.38 -9.03
CA GLY A 62 9.19 17.62 -9.99
C GLY A 62 9.54 16.13 -10.03
N THR A 63 8.65 15.33 -9.43
CA THR A 63 8.56 13.87 -9.43
C THR A 63 9.86 13.14 -9.80
N ILE A 64 10.74 12.93 -8.80
CA ILE A 64 11.54 11.70 -8.78
C ILE A 64 10.96 10.83 -7.66
N GLU A 65 10.05 9.94 -8.06
CA GLU A 65 9.53 8.87 -7.21
C GLU A 65 10.69 8.00 -6.72
N SER A 66 11.20 8.33 -5.55
CA SER A 66 12.00 7.43 -4.73
C SER A 66 11.08 6.89 -3.64
N PHE A 67 10.22 5.95 -4.01
CA PHE A 67 9.57 5.09 -3.03
C PHE A 67 10.63 4.18 -2.40
N SER A 68 11.23 4.64 -1.33
CA SER A 68 11.87 3.79 -0.33
C SER A 68 11.81 4.41 1.06
N ALA A 69 10.78 3.96 1.78
CA ALA A 69 10.85 3.49 3.16
C ALA A 69 11.12 4.54 4.28
N ASN A 70 10.09 4.82 5.10
CA ASN A 70 9.80 4.06 6.34
C ASN A 70 8.84 4.82 7.29
N HIS A 71 7.70 4.22 7.62
CA HIS A 71 7.36 3.94 9.03
C HIS A 71 6.32 2.81 9.15
N GLN A 72 6.80 1.65 9.61
CA GLN A 72 6.13 0.49 10.21
C GLN A 72 4.93 0.84 11.14
N GLU A 73 3.92 -0.01 11.44
CA GLU A 73 3.64 -1.43 11.20
C GLU A 73 2.17 -1.69 11.62
N ASN A 74 1.34 -2.25 10.74
CA ASN A 74 0.23 -3.10 11.19
C ASN A 74 0.17 -4.32 10.26
N LYS A 75 0.34 -5.50 10.84
CA LYS A 75 0.44 -6.78 10.16
C LYS A 75 -0.91 -7.22 9.63
N ASP A 76 -1.24 -6.79 8.42
CA ASP A 76 -1.96 -7.63 7.48
C ASP A 76 -1.25 -7.47 6.14
N LYS A 77 -0.22 -8.30 5.95
CA LYS A 77 0.46 -8.43 4.66
C LYS A 77 -0.54 -8.99 3.67
N LYS A 78 -1.36 -8.14 3.06
CA LYS A 78 -1.83 -8.43 1.72
C LYS A 78 -0.60 -8.27 0.84
N HIS A 79 0.12 -9.36 0.68
CA HIS A 79 1.07 -9.51 -0.42
C HIS A 79 0.33 -9.00 -1.67
N HIS A 80 0.78 -7.90 -2.26
CA HIS A 80 0.71 -7.77 -3.70
C HIS A 80 1.71 -8.79 -4.26
N CYS A 81 1.44 -10.07 -4.03
CA CYS A 81 1.99 -11.12 -4.85
C CYS A 81 1.29 -10.91 -6.18
N SER A 82 2.07 -10.68 -7.22
CA SER A 82 1.55 -10.75 -8.57
C SER A 82 0.81 -12.09 -8.69
N ALA A 83 -0.20 -12.17 -9.56
CA ALA A 83 -0.81 -13.46 -9.87
C ALA A 83 0.28 -14.52 -10.23
N ILE A 84 1.41 -14.05 -10.77
CA ILE A 84 2.61 -14.84 -11.03
C ILE A 84 3.21 -15.44 -9.75
N ASP A 85 3.37 -14.66 -8.69
CA ASP A 85 3.99 -15.11 -7.43
C ASP A 85 3.08 -16.12 -6.70
N ILE A 86 1.76 -15.94 -6.75
CA ILE A 86 0.79 -16.90 -6.17
C ILE A 86 0.89 -18.26 -6.87
N LEU A 87 1.00 -18.24 -8.20
CA LEU A 87 1.09 -19.47 -9.00
C LEU A 87 2.40 -20.22 -8.77
N ASP A 88 3.45 -19.54 -8.29
CA ASP A 88 4.74 -20.14 -7.99
C ASP A 88 4.81 -20.77 -6.59
N GLU A 89 4.05 -20.23 -5.63
CA GLU A 89 4.03 -20.70 -4.23
C GLU A 89 3.08 -21.87 -3.97
N LEU A 90 2.17 -22.20 -4.89
CA LEU A 90 1.27 -23.34 -4.72
C LEU A 90 2.06 -24.67 -4.76
N PRO A 91 1.80 -25.63 -3.86
CA PRO A 91 2.43 -26.96 -3.87
C PRO A 91 1.95 -27.84 -5.03
N GLY A 92 1.52 -27.24 -6.14
CA GLY A 92 1.29 -27.91 -7.41
C GLY A 92 2.63 -28.24 -8.05
N GLN A 93 2.84 -29.51 -8.37
CA GLN A 93 3.98 -29.91 -9.18
C GLN A 93 3.85 -29.22 -10.54
N ARG A 94 4.68 -28.21 -10.82
CA ARG A 94 4.88 -27.74 -12.20
C ARG A 94 5.25 -28.97 -13.03
N LEU A 95 4.39 -29.34 -13.98
CA LEU A 95 4.61 -30.50 -14.87
C LEU A 95 5.92 -30.38 -15.66
N PHE A 96 6.36 -29.15 -15.92
CA PHE A 96 7.60 -28.82 -16.64
C PHE A 96 8.39 -27.76 -15.86
N LYS A 97 9.72 -27.89 -15.84
CA LYS A 97 10.61 -26.98 -15.11
C LYS A 97 10.95 -25.72 -15.90
N THR A 98 10.91 -25.80 -17.24
CA THR A 98 11.24 -24.70 -18.16
C THR A 98 10.21 -24.61 -19.29
N SER A 99 10.12 -23.44 -19.93
CA SER A 99 9.25 -23.25 -21.12
C SER A 99 9.67 -24.15 -22.28
N GLU A 100 10.98 -24.34 -22.46
CA GLU A 100 11.53 -25.23 -23.51
C GLU A 100 11.09 -26.69 -23.34
N GLU A 101 10.98 -27.18 -22.11
CA GLU A 101 10.53 -28.55 -21.83
C GLU A 101 9.05 -28.75 -22.23
N ALA A 102 8.21 -27.73 -21.97
CA ALA A 102 6.82 -27.74 -22.39
C ALA A 102 6.67 -27.70 -23.91
N ASP A 103 7.47 -26.85 -24.59
CA ASP A 103 7.47 -26.75 -26.06
C ASP A 103 7.91 -28.06 -26.71
N GLN A 104 8.93 -28.73 -26.17
CA GLN A 104 9.42 -30.01 -26.65
C GLN A 104 8.36 -31.12 -26.50
N TYR A 105 7.67 -31.17 -25.36
CA TYR A 105 6.57 -32.11 -25.13
C TYR A 105 5.42 -31.90 -26.12
N LEU A 106 5.02 -30.65 -26.37
CA LEU A 106 3.97 -30.32 -27.33
C LEU A 106 4.36 -30.71 -28.76
N GLN A 107 5.63 -30.54 -29.15
CA GLN A 107 6.13 -30.95 -30.46
C GLN A 107 6.18 -32.47 -30.63
N GLU A 108 6.56 -33.21 -29.59
CA GLU A 108 6.53 -34.68 -29.61
C GLU A 108 5.11 -35.23 -29.71
N GLU A 109 4.16 -34.70 -28.93
CA GLU A 109 2.77 -35.12 -29.02
C GLU A 109 2.18 -34.79 -30.40
N ARG A 110 2.46 -33.62 -30.96
CA ARG A 110 2.03 -33.27 -32.32
C ARG A 110 2.59 -34.24 -33.37
N SER A 111 3.87 -34.61 -33.24
CA SER A 111 4.54 -35.54 -34.14
C SER A 111 4.01 -36.98 -34.02
N LYS A 112 3.54 -37.39 -32.83
CA LYS A 112 2.88 -38.69 -32.62
C LYS A 112 1.51 -38.79 -33.28
N TRP A 113 0.85 -37.67 -33.57
CA TRP A 113 -0.47 -37.64 -34.21
C TRP A 113 -0.38 -37.51 -35.74
N GLU A 114 0.80 -37.15 -36.27
CA GLU A 114 1.09 -37.06 -37.71
C GLU A 114 1.70 -38.34 -38.30
N ASN A 115 1.83 -39.41 -37.49
CA ASN A 115 2.39 -40.71 -37.88
C ASN A 115 1.37 -41.85 -37.77
#